data_AF-A0A7Z8Y3X1-F1
#
_entry.id   AF-A0A7Z8Y3X1-F1
#
_cell.length_a   1.000
_cell.length_b   1.000
_cell.length_c   1.000
_cell.angle_alpha   90.00
_cell.angle_beta   90.00
_cell.angle_gamma   90.00
#
_symmetry.space_group_name_H-M   'P 1'
#
loop_
_entity.id
_entity.type
_entity.pdbx_description
1 polymer ?
#
loop_
_entity_poly.entity_id
_entity_poly.type
_entity_poly.pdbx_seq_one_letter_code
_entity_poly.pdbx_strand_id
1 'polypeptide(L)'
;MNLSSATSMTSVLAEGRVQREKQAQERAEARLRDARSAVETLKQRNTAAAKDAQEQRKAAAKQKIEQIKARIRMLQMSGWADPKLLAQLAKELKSAVKMYGGSGGASAEIGGADAGSSAASNAAPAADPSVGATETAPTETPIAAEPPAPPANEDAAAPKGKGEDEGEGEKNPETTKSEDNPYRRMAAEAQARVAEQSRRGAAQQEDRDFLSDARNLASQIKSMAKRAQHQAETDPALRQHADQAAQAAAEAVRAIESAGRDLGAAGVSLTV
;
A
#
# COMPACT_ATOMS: atom_id res chain seq x y z
N MET A 1 3.31 -83.86 10.71
CA MET A 1 3.46 -82.70 11.63
C MET A 1 4.07 -81.47 10.92
N ASN A 2 3.50 -80.96 9.80
CA ASN A 2 4.11 -79.81 9.07
C ASN A 2 3.12 -78.68 8.67
N LEU A 3 1.89 -78.67 9.18
CA LEU A 3 0.88 -77.69 8.77
C LEU A 3 0.91 -76.36 9.57
N SER A 4 1.47 -76.34 10.79
CA SER A 4 1.44 -75.13 11.64
C SER A 4 2.47 -74.05 11.29
N SER A 5 3.54 -74.39 10.56
CA SER A 5 4.59 -73.43 10.18
C SER A 5 4.18 -72.57 8.97
N ALA A 6 3.48 -73.15 7.99
CA ALA A 6 3.03 -72.46 6.78
C ALA A 6 1.95 -71.39 7.04
N THR A 7 1.07 -71.63 8.02
CA THR A 7 0.01 -70.69 8.41
C THR A 7 0.56 -69.50 9.23
N SER A 8 1.61 -69.72 10.03
CA SER A 8 2.24 -68.63 10.80
C SER A 8 3.03 -67.67 9.89
N MET A 9 3.72 -68.18 8.87
CA MET A 9 4.43 -67.35 7.89
C MET A 9 3.50 -66.46 7.05
N THR A 10 2.33 -66.98 6.66
CA THR A 10 1.34 -66.21 5.88
C THR A 10 0.67 -65.11 6.70
N SER A 11 0.44 -65.32 8.01
CA SER A 11 -0.04 -64.28 8.93
C SER A 11 0.96 -63.12 9.08
N VAL A 12 2.24 -63.42 9.30
CA VAL A 12 3.30 -62.40 9.44
C VAL A 12 3.49 -61.59 8.15
N LEU A 13 3.37 -62.25 6.98
CA LEU A 13 3.43 -61.58 5.69
C LEU A 13 2.21 -60.67 5.43
N ALA A 14 1.02 -61.04 5.93
CA ALA A 14 -0.19 -60.22 5.84
C ALA A 14 -0.10 -58.98 6.74
N GLU A 15 0.33 -59.14 8.00
CA GLU A 15 0.56 -58.03 8.94
C GLU A 15 1.62 -57.04 8.42
N GLY A 16 2.73 -57.55 7.85
CA GLY A 16 3.76 -56.72 7.23
C GLY A 16 3.31 -56.01 5.94
N ARG A 17 2.22 -56.44 5.28
CA ARG A 17 1.58 -55.69 4.18
C ARG A 17 0.69 -54.58 4.71
N VAL A 18 -0.13 -54.86 5.73
CA VAL A 18 -1.00 -53.86 6.39
C VAL A 18 -0.18 -52.73 7.01
N GLN A 19 0.94 -53.02 7.67
CA GLN A 19 1.83 -52.00 8.22
C GLN A 19 2.53 -51.16 7.16
N ARG A 20 2.92 -51.76 6.03
CA ARG A 20 3.48 -51.00 4.89
C ARG A 20 2.44 -50.10 4.24
N GLU A 21 1.20 -50.57 4.12
CA GLU A 21 0.10 -49.79 3.57
C GLU A 21 -0.28 -48.63 4.49
N LYS A 22 -0.34 -48.86 5.81
CA LYS A 22 -0.55 -47.81 6.82
C LYS A 22 0.56 -46.75 6.78
N GLN A 23 1.82 -47.15 6.71
CA GLN A 23 2.93 -46.20 6.55
C GLN A 23 2.90 -45.46 5.21
N ALA A 24 2.41 -46.09 4.14
CA ALA A 24 2.25 -45.42 2.85
C ALA A 24 1.13 -44.37 2.90
N GLN A 25 0.02 -44.67 3.57
CA GLN A 25 -1.07 -43.73 3.81
C GLN A 25 -0.64 -42.56 4.69
N GLU A 26 0.06 -42.80 5.80
CA GLU A 26 0.59 -41.75 6.68
C GLU A 26 1.54 -40.80 5.93
N ARG A 27 2.42 -41.33 5.06
CA ARG A 27 3.30 -40.51 4.21
C ARG A 27 2.52 -39.72 3.15
N ALA A 28 1.48 -40.30 2.58
CA ALA A 28 0.62 -39.61 1.62
C ALA A 28 -0.17 -38.47 2.29
N GLU A 29 -0.70 -38.70 3.49
CA GLU A 29 -1.37 -37.68 4.29
C GLU A 29 -0.42 -36.56 4.72
N ALA A 30 0.80 -36.90 5.16
CA ALA A 30 1.82 -35.91 5.49
C ALA A 30 2.14 -35.03 4.28
N ARG A 31 2.38 -35.63 3.11
CA ARG A 31 2.62 -34.89 1.85
C ARG A 31 1.45 -34.01 1.45
N LEU A 32 0.20 -34.45 1.65
CA LEU A 32 -0.99 -33.63 1.39
C LEU A 32 -1.12 -32.46 2.36
N ARG A 33 -0.82 -32.66 3.66
CA ARG A 33 -0.78 -31.57 4.65
C ARG A 33 0.30 -30.55 4.30
N ASP A 34 1.50 -31.01 3.95
CA ASP A 34 2.62 -30.16 3.55
C ASP A 34 2.26 -29.34 2.30
N ALA A 35 1.71 -29.98 1.26
CA ALA A 35 1.28 -29.30 0.05
C ALA A 35 0.18 -28.25 0.31
N ARG A 36 -0.79 -28.55 1.19
CA ARG A 36 -1.83 -27.57 1.58
C ARG A 36 -1.22 -26.38 2.32
N SER A 37 -0.32 -26.62 3.27
CA SER A 37 0.36 -25.55 4.01
C SER A 37 1.22 -24.66 3.11
N ALA A 38 1.88 -25.25 2.10
CA ALA A 38 2.68 -24.52 1.12
C ALA A 38 1.81 -23.62 0.22
N VAL A 39 0.65 -24.13 -0.24
CA VAL A 39 -0.31 -23.34 -1.03
C VAL A 39 -0.90 -22.20 -0.20
N GLU A 40 -1.22 -22.45 1.07
CA GLU A 40 -1.73 -21.42 1.98
C GLU A 40 -0.69 -20.33 2.22
N THR A 41 0.57 -20.71 2.46
CA THR A 41 1.69 -19.78 2.61
C THR A 41 1.90 -18.95 1.34
N LEU A 42 1.80 -19.57 0.16
CA LEU A 42 1.92 -18.86 -1.11
C LEU A 42 0.78 -17.86 -1.31
N LYS A 43 -0.46 -18.21 -0.97
CA LYS A 43 -1.61 -17.30 -1.00
C LYS A 43 -1.41 -16.12 -0.04
N GLN A 44 -0.94 -16.38 1.17
CA GLN A 44 -0.64 -15.33 2.15
C GLN A 44 0.45 -14.39 1.64
N ARG A 45 1.54 -14.91 1.07
CA ARG A 45 2.60 -14.07 0.48
C ARG A 45 2.12 -13.26 -0.72
N ASN A 46 1.33 -13.86 -1.61
CA ASN A 46 0.80 -13.16 -2.77
C ASN A 46 -0.16 -12.03 -2.36
N THR A 47 -1.02 -12.28 -1.37
CA THR A 47 -1.92 -11.24 -0.84
C THR A 47 -1.18 -10.13 -0.11
N ALA A 48 -0.12 -10.44 0.63
CA ALA A 48 0.75 -9.43 1.24
C ALA A 48 1.47 -8.58 0.17
N ALA A 49 2.10 -9.22 -0.82
CA ALA A 49 2.79 -8.52 -1.90
C ALA A 49 1.83 -7.64 -2.73
N ALA A 50 0.60 -8.09 -2.96
CA ALA A 50 -0.42 -7.30 -3.65
C ALA A 50 -0.82 -6.04 -2.85
N LYS A 51 -0.93 -6.14 -1.52
CA LYS A 51 -1.22 -5.01 -0.64
C LYS A 51 -0.06 -4.00 -0.63
N ASP A 52 1.17 -4.48 -0.48
CA ASP A 52 2.36 -3.61 -0.48
C ASP A 52 2.48 -2.85 -1.81
N ALA A 53 2.26 -3.54 -2.94
CA ALA A 53 2.25 -2.90 -4.25
C ALA A 53 1.13 -1.86 -4.40
N GLN A 54 -0.05 -2.10 -3.82
CA GLN A 54 -1.15 -1.14 -3.81
C GLN A 54 -0.81 0.09 -2.96
N GLU A 55 -0.23 -0.10 -1.77
CA GLU A 55 0.17 0.99 -0.88
C GLU A 55 1.26 1.85 -1.52
N GLN A 56 2.26 1.23 -2.16
CA GLN A 56 3.29 1.94 -2.92
C GLN A 56 2.70 2.79 -4.06
N ARG A 57 1.73 2.24 -4.81
CA ARG A 57 1.02 2.99 -5.86
C ARG A 57 0.24 4.17 -5.31
N LYS A 58 -0.48 3.99 -4.19
CA LYS A 58 -1.18 5.07 -3.50
C LYS A 58 -0.21 6.15 -3.00
N ALA A 59 0.92 5.77 -2.40
CA ALA A 59 1.94 6.70 -1.95
C ALA A 59 2.57 7.49 -3.10
N ALA A 60 2.93 6.83 -4.20
CA ALA A 60 3.46 7.49 -5.39
C ALA A 60 2.43 8.45 -6.03
N ALA A 61 1.15 8.08 -6.05
CA ALA A 61 0.09 8.96 -6.52
C ALA A 61 -0.09 10.20 -5.64
N LYS A 62 -0.05 10.05 -4.30
CA LYS A 62 -0.07 11.17 -3.35
C LYS A 62 1.11 12.13 -3.60
N GLN A 63 2.32 11.60 -3.78
CA GLN A 63 3.50 12.41 -4.10
C GLN A 63 3.34 13.19 -5.42
N LYS A 64 2.78 12.57 -6.46
CA LYS A 64 2.51 13.28 -7.73
C LYS A 64 1.48 14.40 -7.55
N ILE A 65 0.44 14.20 -6.73
CA ILE A 65 -0.51 15.28 -6.42
C ILE A 65 0.17 16.45 -5.73
N GLU A 66 1.06 16.19 -4.76
CA GLU A 66 1.82 17.27 -4.10
C GLU A 66 2.74 18.01 -5.07
N GLN A 67 3.39 17.30 -6.00
CA GLN A 67 4.18 17.94 -7.07
C GLN A 67 3.32 18.82 -7.98
N ILE A 68 2.13 18.34 -8.38
CA ILE A 68 1.18 19.11 -9.19
C ILE A 68 0.71 20.35 -8.43
N LYS A 69 0.41 20.21 -7.13
CA LYS A 69 0.03 21.32 -6.24
C LYS A 69 1.13 22.38 -6.17
N ALA A 70 2.38 21.98 -5.99
CA ALA A 70 3.52 22.89 -6.01
C ALA A 70 3.69 23.60 -7.36
N ARG A 71 3.58 22.87 -8.48
CA ARG A 71 3.66 23.44 -9.83
C ARG A 71 2.55 24.46 -10.11
N ILE A 72 1.32 24.18 -9.68
CA ILE A 72 0.20 25.12 -9.82
C ILE A 72 0.44 26.38 -8.98
N ARG A 73 0.96 26.23 -7.75
CA ARG A 73 1.29 27.39 -6.91
C ARG A 73 2.34 28.28 -7.55
N MET A 74 3.40 27.69 -8.10
CA MET A 74 4.41 28.46 -8.85
C MET A 74 3.80 29.16 -10.06
N LEU A 75 2.92 28.48 -10.80
CA LEU A 75 2.23 29.05 -11.96
C LEU A 75 1.29 30.21 -11.59
N GLN A 76 0.68 30.16 -10.41
CA GLN A 76 -0.12 31.26 -9.87
C GLN A 76 0.76 32.45 -9.47
N MET A 77 1.92 32.20 -8.85
CA MET A 77 2.86 33.25 -8.46
C MET A 77 3.52 33.93 -9.67
N SER A 78 3.73 33.21 -10.78
CA SER A 78 4.26 33.78 -12.02
C SER A 78 3.27 34.65 -12.80
N GLY A 79 1.98 34.65 -12.43
CA GLY A 79 0.94 35.48 -13.07
C GLY A 79 0.52 35.06 -14.48
N TRP A 80 1.36 34.27 -15.17
CA TRP A 80 1.09 33.70 -16.50
C TRP A 80 0.71 32.23 -16.40
N ALA A 81 -0.39 31.82 -17.04
CA ALA A 81 -0.81 30.42 -17.13
C ALA A 81 -0.59 29.88 -18.55
N ASP A 82 0.52 29.18 -18.78
CA ASP A 82 0.79 28.58 -20.10
C ASP A 82 -0.20 27.44 -20.38
N PRO A 83 -1.02 27.53 -21.45
CA PRO A 83 -1.99 26.49 -21.79
C PRO A 83 -1.35 25.11 -22.03
N LYS A 84 -0.12 25.04 -22.56
CA LYS A 84 0.56 23.74 -22.77
C LYS A 84 0.83 23.06 -21.43
N LEU A 85 1.37 23.81 -20.47
CA LEU A 85 1.66 23.31 -19.13
C LEU A 85 0.38 22.89 -18.40
N LEU A 86 -0.71 23.64 -18.54
CA LEU A 86 -2.01 23.27 -17.97
C LEU A 86 -2.52 21.93 -18.51
N ALA A 87 -2.39 21.71 -19.82
CA ALA A 87 -2.74 20.43 -20.44
C ALA A 87 -1.90 19.27 -19.90
N GLN A 88 -0.60 19.49 -19.70
CA GLN A 88 0.30 18.50 -19.10
C GLN A 88 -0.09 18.20 -17.65
N LEU A 89 -0.29 19.22 -16.82
CA LEU A 89 -0.69 19.05 -15.41
C LEU A 89 -2.02 18.30 -15.28
N ALA A 90 -2.98 18.55 -16.19
CA ALA A 90 -4.23 17.80 -16.21
C ALA A 90 -4.03 16.30 -16.55
N LYS A 91 -3.15 15.99 -17.51
CA LYS A 91 -2.81 14.61 -17.87
C LYS A 91 -2.06 13.91 -16.72
N GLU A 92 -1.13 14.61 -16.07
CA GLU A 92 -0.42 14.11 -14.89
C GLU A 92 -1.40 13.81 -13.75
N LEU A 93 -2.36 14.71 -13.49
CA LEU A 93 -3.41 14.53 -12.48
C LEU A 93 -4.29 13.31 -12.80
N LYS A 94 -4.73 13.17 -14.05
CA LYS A 94 -5.48 12.00 -14.53
C LYS A 94 -4.70 10.70 -14.29
N SER A 95 -3.40 10.70 -14.58
CA SER A 95 -2.54 9.53 -14.34
C SER A 95 -2.38 9.22 -12.86
N ALA A 96 -2.20 10.23 -12.00
CA ALA A 96 -2.07 10.06 -10.55
C ALA A 96 -3.34 9.46 -9.94
N VAL A 97 -4.50 9.97 -10.34
CA VAL A 97 -5.81 9.46 -9.92
C VAL A 97 -6.02 8.02 -10.36
N LYS A 98 -5.62 7.67 -11.60
CA LYS A 98 -5.72 6.28 -12.10
C LYS A 98 -4.78 5.33 -11.35
N MET A 99 -3.57 5.76 -11.03
CA MET A 99 -2.63 4.96 -10.21
C MET A 99 -3.15 4.74 -8.79
N TYR A 100 -3.87 5.72 -8.22
CA TYR A 100 -4.46 5.62 -6.89
C TYR A 100 -5.68 4.68 -6.83
N GLY A 101 -6.59 4.81 -7.81
CA GLY A 101 -7.86 4.08 -7.84
C GLY A 101 -7.76 2.60 -8.24
N GLY A 102 -6.58 2.11 -8.64
CA GLY A 102 -6.35 0.69 -8.89
C GLY A 102 -7.07 0.07 -10.10
N SER A 103 -7.93 0.81 -10.80
CA SER A 103 -8.61 0.33 -12.01
C SER A 103 -7.69 0.37 -13.24
N GLY A 104 -6.89 -0.70 -13.36
CA GLY A 104 -6.40 -1.29 -14.61
C GLY A 104 -5.38 -0.49 -15.43
N GLY A 105 -4.13 -0.96 -15.48
CA GLY A 105 -3.24 -0.63 -16.60
C GLY A 105 -1.73 -0.79 -16.41
N ALA A 106 -1.22 -1.02 -15.19
CA ALA A 106 0.23 -1.11 -14.96
C ALA A 106 0.63 -2.37 -14.16
N SER A 107 -0.06 -3.48 -14.40
CA SER A 107 0.24 -4.79 -13.80
C SER A 107 0.48 -5.89 -14.84
N ALA A 108 0.77 -5.53 -16.09
CA ALA A 108 1.10 -6.46 -17.17
C ALA A 108 2.47 -6.17 -17.80
N GLU A 109 3.46 -5.74 -17.01
CA GLU A 109 4.84 -5.56 -17.49
C GLU A 109 5.89 -6.20 -16.58
N ILE A 110 5.46 -7.17 -15.77
CA ILE A 110 6.37 -8.07 -15.03
C ILE A 110 5.89 -9.50 -15.28
N GLY A 111 6.41 -10.11 -16.35
CA GLY A 111 6.35 -11.54 -16.59
C GLY A 111 5.35 -12.00 -17.65
N GLY A 112 5.80 -12.11 -18.90
CA GLY A 112 5.06 -12.80 -19.95
C GLY A 112 5.56 -12.41 -21.34
N ALA A 113 6.30 -13.31 -21.98
CA ALA A 113 6.73 -13.17 -23.36
C ALA A 113 5.53 -13.07 -24.30
N ASP A 114 5.55 -12.10 -25.22
CA ASP A 114 5.09 -12.33 -26.58
C ASP A 114 5.84 -11.43 -27.57
N ALA A 115 6.17 -12.04 -28.70
CA ALA A 115 6.82 -11.43 -29.82
C ALA A 115 5.90 -10.45 -30.54
N GLY A 116 6.45 -9.35 -31.06
CA GLY A 116 5.80 -8.66 -32.17
C GLY A 116 5.82 -7.15 -32.13
N SER A 117 6.81 -6.63 -32.85
CA SER A 117 6.70 -5.41 -33.67
C SER A 117 6.89 -4.05 -32.99
N SER A 118 8.14 -3.59 -33.15
CA SER A 118 8.50 -2.33 -33.82
C SER A 118 7.97 -1.02 -33.26
N ALA A 119 8.87 -0.24 -32.64
CA ALA A 119 9.45 0.93 -33.30
C ALA A 119 10.47 1.66 -32.40
N ALA A 120 11.64 1.90 -33.00
CA ALA A 120 12.46 3.11 -32.89
C ALA A 120 13.25 3.41 -31.59
N SER A 121 14.58 3.27 -31.76
CA SER A 121 15.60 4.27 -31.41
C SER A 121 16.04 4.37 -29.94
N ASN A 122 17.15 3.71 -29.61
CA ASN A 122 18.46 4.35 -29.64
C ASN A 122 19.57 3.34 -29.30
N ALA A 123 20.55 3.22 -30.20
CA ALA A 123 21.81 2.58 -29.91
C ALA A 123 22.60 3.42 -28.89
N ALA A 124 23.19 2.72 -27.91
CA ALA A 124 24.17 3.26 -26.99
C ALA A 124 25.57 3.35 -27.65
N PRO A 125 26.64 3.61 -26.89
CA PRO A 125 27.24 4.92 -26.63
C PRO A 125 28.59 5.08 -27.35
N ALA A 126 29.05 6.33 -27.54
CA ALA A 126 30.43 6.61 -27.92
C ALA A 126 31.06 7.53 -26.87
N ALA A 127 32.12 7.04 -26.23
CA ALA A 127 33.03 7.76 -25.37
C ALA A 127 34.15 8.39 -26.21
N ASP A 128 34.62 9.58 -25.82
CA ASP A 128 36.04 9.86 -25.60
C ASP A 128 36.22 11.21 -24.86
N PRO A 129 37.41 11.57 -24.33
CA PRO A 129 37.57 12.22 -23.04
C PRO A 129 38.08 13.66 -23.24
N SER A 130 38.17 14.45 -22.17
CA SER A 130 39.32 15.33 -21.93
C SER A 130 39.06 16.21 -20.71
N VAL A 131 39.89 15.94 -19.70
CA VAL A 131 40.38 16.74 -18.57
C VAL A 131 39.93 18.19 -18.38
N GLY A 132 39.64 18.50 -17.12
CA GLY A 132 39.53 19.86 -16.56
C GLY A 132 39.36 19.80 -15.05
N ALA A 133 40.42 19.41 -14.33
CA ALA A 133 40.48 19.47 -12.88
C ALA A 133 40.61 20.93 -12.41
N THR A 134 39.81 21.33 -11.41
CA THR A 134 40.25 22.33 -10.43
C THR A 134 39.51 22.11 -9.12
N GLU A 135 40.31 21.89 -8.06
CA GLU A 135 39.93 21.88 -6.65
C GLU A 135 39.22 23.18 -6.23
N THR A 136 38.30 23.07 -5.27
CA THR A 136 38.41 23.75 -3.96
C THR A 136 37.32 23.27 -3.00
N ALA A 137 37.74 22.64 -1.91
CA ALA A 137 36.97 22.55 -0.66
C ALA A 137 37.15 23.86 0.13
N PRO A 138 36.19 24.22 1.01
CA PRO A 138 36.38 23.95 2.45
C PRO A 138 35.10 23.36 3.08
N THR A 139 35.16 22.28 3.86
CA THR A 139 35.38 22.24 5.32
C THR A 139 34.65 23.33 6.10
N GLU A 140 33.45 23.04 6.60
CA GLU A 140 32.99 23.47 7.93
C GLU A 140 32.14 22.38 8.60
N THR A 141 32.41 22.22 9.88
CA THR A 141 32.01 21.24 10.88
C THR A 141 30.50 21.11 11.14
N PRO A 142 30.02 19.93 11.59
CA PRO A 142 28.63 19.73 11.99
C PRO A 142 28.39 20.23 13.42
N ILE A 143 27.42 21.14 13.59
CA ILE A 143 26.91 21.50 14.92
C ILE A 143 25.71 20.59 15.21
N ALA A 144 25.91 19.71 16.20
CA ALA A 144 24.87 18.97 16.89
C ALA A 144 23.98 19.96 17.67
N ALA A 145 22.66 19.84 17.53
CA ALA A 145 21.69 20.48 18.41
C ALA A 145 20.80 19.41 19.02
N GLU A 146 20.89 19.33 20.34
CA GLU A 146 20.28 18.44 21.31
C GLU A 146 18.75 18.63 21.41
N PRO A 147 17.99 17.58 21.79
CA PRO A 147 16.54 17.67 22.00
C PRO A 147 16.19 18.42 23.30
N PRO A 148 15.11 19.23 23.35
CA PRO A 148 14.68 19.82 24.61
C PRO A 148 14.01 18.77 25.53
N ALA A 149 14.54 18.69 26.75
CA ALA A 149 13.98 18.00 27.91
C ALA A 149 12.78 18.78 28.53
N PRO A 150 11.94 18.13 29.34
CA PRO A 150 10.63 18.66 29.78
C PRO A 150 10.75 19.64 30.96
N PRO A 151 9.80 20.57 31.17
CA PRO A 151 9.75 21.33 32.40
C PRO A 151 9.23 20.47 33.56
N ALA A 152 10.10 20.24 34.53
CA ALA A 152 9.73 19.95 35.90
C ALA A 152 9.26 21.25 36.57
N ASN A 153 8.08 21.23 37.20
CA ASN A 153 7.77 22.10 38.33
C ASN A 153 7.07 21.23 39.36
N GLU A 154 7.82 20.95 40.43
CA GLU A 154 7.32 20.55 41.73
C GLU A 154 6.63 21.77 42.35
N ASP A 155 5.40 21.63 42.85
CA ASP A 155 5.14 21.91 44.26
C ASP A 155 3.85 21.23 44.74
N ALA A 156 3.89 20.92 46.02
CA ALA A 156 3.12 19.99 46.79
C ALA A 156 1.65 20.36 47.03
N ALA A 157 0.82 19.33 47.19
CA ALA A 157 -0.06 19.19 48.36
C ALA A 157 -0.60 17.76 48.44
N ALA A 158 -0.04 16.97 49.36
CA ALA A 158 -0.69 15.79 49.91
C ALA A 158 -1.85 16.22 50.83
N PRO A 159 -2.82 15.33 51.07
CA PRO A 159 -2.96 14.91 52.47
C PRO A 159 -2.94 13.38 52.62
N LYS A 160 -2.36 13.00 53.76
CA LYS A 160 -2.24 11.65 54.31
C LYS A 160 -3.58 11.05 54.75
N GLY A 161 -3.69 9.74 54.59
CA GLY A 161 -4.46 8.80 55.42
C GLY A 161 -4.09 7.39 54.95
N LYS A 162 -3.09 6.68 55.51
CA LYS A 162 -2.94 6.02 56.83
C LYS A 162 -3.86 4.80 57.01
N GLY A 163 -3.22 3.63 57.12
CA GLY A 163 -3.72 2.25 57.29
C GLY A 163 -3.04 1.34 56.25
N GLU A 164 -1.84 0.78 56.46
CA GLU A 164 -1.50 -0.39 57.31
C GLU A 164 -2.55 -1.51 57.08
N ASP A 165 -2.22 -2.71 56.59
CA ASP A 165 -1.24 -3.65 57.13
C ASP A 165 -0.95 -4.81 56.14
N GLU A 166 0.19 -5.45 56.34
CA GLU A 166 0.89 -6.46 55.55
C GLU A 166 0.23 -7.85 55.60
N GLY A 167 0.62 -8.74 54.67
CA GLY A 167 0.21 -10.14 54.69
C GLY A 167 0.91 -10.95 53.60
N GLU A 168 1.96 -11.64 54.01
CA GLU A 168 2.97 -12.35 53.22
C GLU A 168 2.46 -13.49 52.33
N GLY A 169 3.19 -13.69 51.23
CA GLY A 169 3.64 -14.97 50.67
C GLY A 169 2.72 -16.18 50.62
N GLU A 170 2.45 -16.66 49.39
CA GLU A 170 2.64 -18.09 49.11
C GLU A 170 2.88 -18.36 47.62
N LYS A 171 3.98 -19.08 47.36
CA LYS A 171 4.26 -19.71 46.08
C LYS A 171 3.23 -20.81 45.86
N ASN A 172 2.57 -20.81 44.70
CA ASN A 172 2.23 -22.08 44.06
C ASN A 172 2.33 -21.95 42.52
N PRO A 173 3.09 -22.81 41.83
CA PRO A 173 3.33 -22.73 40.40
C PRO A 173 2.37 -23.68 39.67
N GLU A 174 1.12 -23.33 39.44
CA GLU A 174 0.26 -24.17 38.57
C GLU A 174 -1.06 -23.48 38.20
N THR A 175 -1.08 -22.73 37.10
CA THR A 175 -2.32 -22.49 36.33
C THR A 175 -2.02 -22.35 34.84
N THR A 176 -1.45 -23.38 34.23
CA THR A 176 -1.65 -23.68 32.80
C THR A 176 -3.08 -24.18 32.61
N LYS A 177 -4.08 -23.26 32.64
CA LYS A 177 -5.48 -23.53 32.21
C LYS A 177 -6.41 -22.30 32.16
N SER A 178 -5.88 -21.08 32.07
CA SER A 178 -6.71 -19.88 31.85
C SER A 178 -6.66 -19.36 30.41
N GLU A 179 -6.44 -20.26 29.43
CA GLU A 179 -6.37 -19.88 28.01
C GLU A 179 -7.76 -19.81 27.33
N ASP A 180 -8.80 -20.42 27.91
CA ASP A 180 -10.10 -20.56 27.22
C ASP A 180 -11.28 -19.99 28.01
N ASN A 181 -11.15 -18.75 28.51
CA ASN A 181 -12.32 -18.07 29.04
C ASN A 181 -13.12 -17.46 27.86
N PRO A 182 -14.34 -17.95 27.54
CA PRO A 182 -15.09 -17.52 26.35
C PRO A 182 -15.39 -16.02 26.34
N TYR A 183 -15.51 -15.41 27.52
CA TYR A 183 -15.67 -13.96 27.67
C TYR A 183 -14.42 -13.17 27.28
N ARG A 184 -13.22 -13.71 27.53
CA ARG A 184 -11.96 -13.07 27.07
C ARG A 184 -11.81 -13.16 25.55
N ARG A 185 -12.23 -14.28 24.94
CA ARG A 185 -12.28 -14.42 23.47
C ARG A 185 -13.27 -13.43 22.86
N MET A 186 -14.49 -13.30 23.40
CA MET A 186 -15.44 -12.28 22.94
C MET A 186 -14.92 -10.86 23.11
N ALA A 187 -14.27 -10.54 24.23
CA ALA A 187 -13.69 -9.22 24.45
C ALA A 187 -12.56 -8.92 23.47
N ALA A 188 -11.67 -9.89 23.23
CA ALA A 188 -10.59 -9.76 22.25
C ALA A 188 -11.13 -9.64 20.81
N GLU A 189 -12.16 -10.40 20.44
CA GLU A 189 -12.81 -10.29 19.14
C GLU A 189 -13.54 -8.95 18.98
N ALA A 190 -14.22 -8.46 20.00
CA ALA A 190 -14.84 -7.15 20.00
C ALA A 190 -13.79 -6.04 19.81
N GLN A 191 -12.65 -6.13 20.52
CA GLN A 191 -11.53 -5.20 20.35
C GLN A 191 -10.92 -5.30 18.94
N ALA A 192 -10.74 -6.50 18.40
CA ALA A 192 -10.25 -6.70 17.04
C ALA A 192 -11.20 -6.08 16.00
N ARG A 193 -12.51 -6.26 16.14
CA ARG A 193 -13.52 -5.64 15.26
C ARG A 193 -13.48 -4.12 15.33
N VAL A 194 -13.33 -3.53 16.51
CA VAL A 194 -13.20 -2.07 16.67
C VAL A 194 -11.91 -1.57 16.01
N ALA A 195 -10.80 -2.28 16.17
CA ALA A 195 -9.53 -1.93 15.52
C ALA A 195 -9.62 -2.04 13.99
N GLU A 196 -10.27 -3.07 13.47
CA GLU A 196 -10.50 -3.23 12.03
C GLU A 196 -11.41 -2.15 11.45
N GLN A 197 -12.50 -1.82 12.15
CA GLN A 197 -13.38 -0.72 11.77
C GLN A 197 -12.63 0.62 11.76
N SER A 198 -11.78 0.85 12.76
CA SER A 198 -10.95 2.06 12.83
C SER A 198 -9.96 2.15 11.66
N ARG A 199 -9.29 1.04 11.33
CA ARG A 199 -8.38 0.96 10.16
C ARG A 199 -9.11 1.20 8.85
N ARG A 200 -10.31 0.62 8.69
CA ARG A 200 -11.13 0.80 7.50
C ARG A 200 -11.63 2.24 7.38
N GLY A 201 -12.03 2.85 8.49
CA GLY A 201 -12.44 4.25 8.55
C GLY A 201 -11.30 5.19 8.15
N ALA A 202 -10.09 4.97 8.68
CA ALA A 202 -8.90 5.75 8.30
C ALA A 202 -8.57 5.61 6.80
N ALA A 203 -8.58 4.39 6.26
CA ALA A 203 -8.33 4.17 4.83
C ALA A 203 -9.37 4.86 3.93
N GLN A 204 -10.65 4.82 4.31
CA GLN A 204 -11.71 5.52 3.58
C GLN A 204 -11.59 7.05 3.68
N GLN A 205 -11.15 7.55 4.84
CA GLN A 205 -10.90 8.97 5.02
C GLN A 205 -9.75 9.42 4.11
N GLU A 206 -8.64 8.68 4.07
CA GLU A 206 -7.53 8.97 3.15
C GLU A 206 -7.95 8.97 1.68
N ASP A 207 -8.79 8.01 1.27
CA ASP A 207 -9.31 7.93 -0.09
C ASP A 207 -10.18 9.16 -0.43
N ARG A 208 -11.01 9.62 0.53
CA ARG A 208 -11.82 10.84 0.38
C ARG A 208 -10.96 12.09 0.30
N ASP A 209 -9.99 12.23 1.18
CA ASP A 209 -9.10 13.38 1.23
C ASP A 209 -8.31 13.49 -0.07
N PHE A 210 -7.73 12.38 -0.54
CA PHE A 210 -7.05 12.32 -1.84
C PHE A 210 -7.94 12.76 -3.00
N LEU A 211 -9.16 12.23 -3.09
CA LEU A 211 -10.09 12.59 -4.16
C LEU A 211 -10.55 14.05 -4.07
N SER A 212 -10.72 14.56 -2.85
CA SER A 212 -11.08 15.97 -2.63
C SER A 212 -9.98 16.90 -3.12
N ASP A 213 -8.73 16.60 -2.80
CA ASP A 213 -7.55 17.32 -3.28
C ASP A 213 -7.43 17.24 -4.80
N ALA A 214 -7.59 16.06 -5.38
CA ALA A 214 -7.57 15.87 -6.82
C ALA A 214 -8.67 16.70 -7.52
N ARG A 215 -9.89 16.72 -6.96
CA ARG A 215 -11.01 17.50 -7.50
C ARG A 215 -10.75 19.01 -7.42
N ASN A 216 -10.18 19.46 -6.31
CA ASN A 216 -9.80 20.85 -6.12
C ASN A 216 -8.76 21.29 -7.15
N LEU A 217 -7.72 20.48 -7.36
CA LEU A 217 -6.69 20.75 -8.38
C LEU A 217 -7.26 20.72 -9.80
N ALA A 218 -8.10 19.74 -10.14
CA ALA A 218 -8.74 19.66 -11.45
C ALA A 218 -9.62 20.90 -11.73
N SER A 219 -10.37 21.36 -10.72
CA SER A 219 -11.18 22.58 -10.81
C SER A 219 -10.32 23.83 -11.01
N GLN A 220 -9.18 23.91 -10.31
CA GLN A 220 -8.21 25.00 -10.51
C GLN A 220 -7.65 24.99 -11.93
N ILE A 221 -7.16 23.84 -12.42
CA ILE A 221 -6.63 23.71 -13.79
C ILE A 221 -7.71 24.07 -14.82
N LYS A 222 -8.95 23.60 -14.63
CA LYS A 222 -10.10 23.94 -15.49
C LYS A 222 -10.38 25.44 -15.53
N SER A 223 -10.32 26.12 -14.38
CA SER A 223 -10.51 27.57 -14.31
C SER A 223 -9.40 28.35 -15.02
N MET A 224 -8.14 27.88 -14.93
CA MET A 224 -6.99 28.47 -15.62
C MET A 224 -7.09 28.23 -17.12
N ALA A 225 -7.47 27.02 -17.54
CA ALA A 225 -7.65 26.67 -18.95
C ALA A 225 -8.77 27.50 -19.60
N LYS A 226 -9.90 27.71 -18.91
CA LYS A 226 -10.96 28.62 -19.39
C LYS A 226 -10.47 30.05 -19.57
N ARG A 227 -9.68 30.58 -18.63
CA ARG A 227 -9.07 31.91 -18.76
C ARG A 227 -8.13 31.97 -19.96
N ALA A 228 -7.31 30.92 -20.17
CA ALA A 228 -6.45 30.82 -21.34
C ALA A 228 -7.25 30.74 -22.65
N GLN A 229 -8.40 30.08 -22.68
CA GLN A 229 -9.29 30.07 -23.86
C GLN A 229 -9.80 31.47 -24.19
N HIS A 230 -10.25 32.24 -23.18
CA HIS A 230 -10.67 33.63 -23.41
C HIS A 230 -9.52 34.51 -23.91
N GLN A 231 -8.29 34.31 -23.42
CA GLN A 231 -7.11 35.02 -23.93
C GLN A 231 -6.73 34.59 -25.36
N ALA A 232 -7.00 33.34 -25.72
CA ALA A 232 -6.77 32.82 -27.06
C ALA A 232 -7.84 33.22 -28.08
N GLU A 233 -8.93 33.88 -27.65
CA GLU A 233 -9.86 34.54 -28.59
C GLU A 233 -9.17 35.70 -29.33
N THR A 234 -8.22 36.36 -28.66
CA THR A 234 -7.41 37.44 -29.23
C THR A 234 -6.13 36.97 -29.93
N ASP A 235 -5.66 35.75 -29.66
CA ASP A 235 -4.47 35.16 -30.30
C ASP A 235 -4.76 33.75 -30.86
N PRO A 236 -4.93 33.60 -32.20
CA PRO A 236 -5.24 32.32 -32.82
C PRO A 236 -4.12 31.28 -32.68
N ALA A 237 -2.87 31.68 -32.42
CA ALA A 237 -1.76 30.74 -32.21
C ALA A 237 -1.88 30.00 -30.87
N LEU A 238 -2.51 30.61 -29.87
CA LEU A 238 -2.72 30.01 -28.54
C LEU A 238 -3.98 29.14 -28.46
N ARG A 239 -4.90 29.27 -29.42
CA ARG A 239 -6.23 28.65 -29.38
C ARG A 239 -6.19 27.13 -29.30
N GLN A 240 -5.36 26.50 -30.12
CA GLN A 240 -5.22 25.04 -30.10
C GLN A 240 -4.71 24.53 -28.75
N HIS A 241 -3.76 25.23 -28.14
CA HIS A 241 -3.20 24.84 -26.84
C HIS A 241 -4.20 25.08 -25.71
N ALA A 242 -4.95 26.18 -25.76
CA ALA A 242 -5.98 26.47 -24.77
C ALA A 242 -7.14 25.47 -24.81
N ASP A 243 -7.57 25.06 -26.02
CA ASP A 243 -8.59 24.03 -26.20
C ASP A 243 -8.11 22.66 -25.71
N GLN A 244 -6.86 22.29 -26.00
CA GLN A 244 -6.24 21.08 -25.46
C GLN A 244 -6.17 21.09 -23.93
N ALA A 245 -5.85 22.23 -23.32
CA ALA A 245 -5.83 22.39 -21.87
C ALA A 245 -7.22 22.19 -21.25
N ALA A 246 -8.25 22.78 -21.86
CA ALA A 246 -9.63 22.66 -21.41
C ALA A 246 -10.14 21.21 -21.53
N GLN A 247 -9.84 20.54 -22.64
CA GLN A 247 -10.18 19.14 -22.85
C GLN A 247 -9.47 18.24 -21.83
N ALA A 248 -8.16 18.40 -21.65
CA ALA A 248 -7.39 17.60 -20.69
C ALA A 248 -7.91 17.80 -19.26
N ALA A 249 -8.25 19.02 -18.87
CA ALA A 249 -8.85 19.32 -17.57
C ALA A 249 -10.22 18.64 -17.39
N ALA A 250 -11.06 18.64 -18.42
CA ALA A 250 -12.35 17.95 -18.39
C ALA A 250 -12.19 16.43 -18.26
N GLU A 251 -11.21 15.84 -18.94
CA GLU A 251 -10.89 14.41 -18.80
C GLU A 251 -10.37 14.06 -17.40
N ALA A 252 -9.55 14.93 -16.79
CA ALA A 252 -9.08 14.74 -15.42
C ALA A 252 -10.26 14.74 -14.42
N VAL A 253 -11.22 15.66 -14.57
CA VAL A 253 -12.45 15.68 -13.75
C VAL A 253 -13.23 14.37 -13.88
N ARG A 254 -13.46 13.91 -15.13
CA ARG A 254 -14.16 12.64 -15.38
C ARG A 254 -13.44 11.44 -14.74
N ALA A 255 -12.11 11.42 -14.80
CA ALA A 255 -11.31 10.36 -14.20
C ALA A 255 -11.41 10.35 -12.66
N ILE A 256 -11.50 11.53 -12.04
CA ILE A 256 -11.73 11.65 -10.59
C ILE A 256 -13.13 11.17 -10.22
N GLU A 257 -14.14 11.50 -11.02
CA GLU A 257 -15.51 11.03 -10.80
C GLU A 257 -15.66 9.51 -10.99
N SER A 258 -14.97 8.92 -11.96
CA SER A 258 -14.93 7.46 -12.11
C SER A 258 -14.20 6.82 -10.94
N ALA A 259 -13.01 7.32 -10.56
CA ALA A 259 -12.26 6.79 -9.43
C ALA A 259 -13.03 6.92 -8.11
N GLY A 260 -13.77 8.01 -7.91
CA GLY A 260 -14.63 8.18 -6.74
C GLY A 260 -15.79 7.20 -6.70
N ARG A 261 -16.36 6.83 -7.85
CA ARG A 261 -17.38 5.76 -7.92
C ARG A 261 -16.77 4.40 -7.64
N ASP A 262 -15.59 4.11 -8.19
CA ASP A 262 -14.91 2.83 -8.00
C ASP A 262 -14.51 2.61 -6.52
N LEU A 263 -13.92 3.64 -5.88
CA LEU A 263 -13.52 3.62 -4.47
C LEU A 263 -14.74 3.62 -3.53
N GLY A 264 -15.82 4.32 -3.90
CA GLY A 264 -17.08 4.32 -3.17
C GLY A 264 -17.82 2.98 -3.25
N ALA A 265 -17.82 2.33 -4.42
CA ALA A 265 -18.44 1.02 -4.64
C ALA A 265 -17.66 -0.09 -3.91
N ALA A 266 -16.33 -0.03 -3.89
CA ALA A 266 -15.49 -0.97 -3.14
C ALA A 266 -15.73 -0.94 -1.62
N GLY A 267 -16.29 0.16 -1.08
CA GLY A 267 -16.67 0.29 0.32
C GLY A 267 -18.01 -0.37 0.69
N VAL A 268 -18.88 -0.65 -0.29
CA VAL A 268 -20.26 -1.14 -0.08
C VAL A 268 -20.41 -2.62 -0.45
N SER A 269 -19.51 -3.19 -1.24
CA SER A 269 -19.67 -4.53 -1.84
C SER A 269 -19.11 -5.71 -1.03
N LEU A 270 -18.96 -5.60 0.30
CA LEU A 270 -18.38 -6.69 1.12
C LEU A 270 -19.24 -7.10 2.33
N THR A 271 -20.57 -7.13 2.16
CA THR A 271 -21.51 -7.76 3.09
C THR A 271 -22.61 -8.49 2.33
N VAL A 272 -22.31 -9.69 1.83
CA VAL A 272 -23.27 -10.79 1.65
C VAL A 272 -22.53 -12.09 1.94
#